data_AF-A0A7M1KGS6-F1
#
_entry.id   AF-A0A7M1KGS6-F1
#
_cell.length_a   1.000
_cell.length_b   1.000
_cell.length_c   1.000
_cell.angle_alpha   90.00
_cell.angle_beta   90.00
_cell.angle_gamma   90.00
#
_symmetry.space_group_name_H-M   'P 1'
#
loop_
_entity.id
_entity.type
_entity.pdbx_description
1 polymer ?
#
loop_
_entity_poly.entity_id
_entity_poly.type
_entity_poly.pdbx_seq_one_letter_code
_entity_poly.pdbx_strand_id
1 'polypeptide(L)'
;MRFAAWILLGVALLLAGCNTTPYDRATVYYDRAQYPSDLVKDFPGITDPIVQHGRCAVVMTTPNSNTGAYYFCTFALTANDLYVMGWNGKTMKYESLANVKLSALKKISIWSFFRARQVQLTESQRLLGFSVTIDDGGYDDGAATERLFETLKGKGITVVESEGQIKPPPAPAPMFIPIIIPK
;
A
#
# COMPACT_ATOMS: atom_id res chain seq x y z
N MET A 1 -7.30 32.72 -31.02
CA MET A 1 -8.14 31.91 -30.10
C MET A 1 -7.75 30.43 -30.03
N ARG A 2 -7.42 29.75 -31.14
CA ARG A 2 -7.06 28.32 -31.13
C ARG A 2 -5.76 27.99 -30.37
N PHE A 3 -4.72 28.82 -30.49
CA PHE A 3 -3.41 28.57 -29.86
C PHE A 3 -3.43 28.60 -28.32
N ALA A 4 -4.23 29.49 -27.73
CA ALA A 4 -4.35 29.62 -26.27
C ALA A 4 -5.02 28.40 -25.63
N ALA A 5 -5.96 27.76 -26.35
CA ALA A 5 -6.60 26.53 -25.89
C ALA A 5 -5.62 25.34 -25.83
N TRP A 6 -4.68 25.24 -26.78
CA TRP A 6 -3.64 24.20 -26.77
C TRP A 6 -2.61 24.42 -25.66
N ILE A 7 -2.27 25.68 -25.36
CA ILE A 7 -1.38 26.02 -24.23
C ILE A 7 -2.07 25.70 -22.89
N LEU A 8 -3.35 26.06 -22.73
CA LEU A 8 -4.13 25.71 -21.53
C LEU A 8 -4.26 24.20 -21.33
N LEU A 9 -4.47 23.45 -22.41
CA LEU A 9 -4.51 21.98 -22.36
C LEU A 9 -3.13 21.39 -21.99
N GLY A 10 -2.05 21.94 -22.57
CA GLY A 10 -0.68 21.54 -22.25
C GLY A 10 -0.29 21.84 -20.79
N VAL A 11 -0.68 23.01 -20.27
CA VAL A 11 -0.46 23.39 -18.86
C VAL A 11 -1.31 22.54 -17.91
N ALA A 12 -2.56 22.23 -18.26
CA ALA A 12 -3.40 21.32 -17.48
C ALA A 12 -2.83 19.89 -17.43
N LEU A 13 -2.26 19.41 -18.54
CA LEU A 13 -1.57 18.11 -18.60
C LEU A 13 -0.25 18.11 -17.81
N LEU A 14 0.50 19.21 -17.82
CA LEU A 14 1.72 19.37 -17.03
C LEU A 14 1.42 19.46 -15.51
N LEU A 15 0.33 20.13 -15.12
CA LEU A 15 -0.12 20.19 -13.72
C LEU A 15 -0.66 18.85 -13.21
N ALA A 16 -1.23 18.01 -14.09
CA ALA A 16 -1.58 16.62 -13.76
C ALA A 16 -0.34 15.70 -13.61
N GLY A 17 0.82 16.11 -14.16
CA GLY A 17 2.10 15.42 -14.02
C GLY A 17 2.87 15.76 -12.74
N CYS A 18 2.45 16.81 -12.02
CA CYS A 18 2.92 17.08 -10.65
C CYS A 18 2.20 16.15 -9.66
N ASN A 19 2.41 14.85 -9.81
CA ASN A 19 2.20 13.94 -8.69
C ASN A 19 3.31 14.27 -7.68
N THR A 20 3.02 15.21 -6.78
CA THR A 20 3.65 15.20 -5.47
C THR A 20 3.43 13.78 -4.96
N THR A 21 4.51 12.98 -4.84
CA THR A 21 4.50 11.78 -4.03
C THR A 21 3.70 12.14 -2.77
N PRO A 22 2.54 11.50 -2.50
CA PRO A 22 1.71 11.89 -1.37
C PRO A 22 2.65 12.01 -0.16
N TYR A 23 2.61 13.14 0.56
CA TYR A 23 3.61 13.45 1.60
C TYR A 23 3.77 12.27 2.59
N ASP A 24 2.69 11.52 2.79
CA ASP A 24 2.59 10.30 3.61
C ASP A 24 3.32 9.05 3.03
N ARG A 25 3.63 8.98 1.74
CA ARG A 25 4.47 7.91 1.18
C ARG A 25 5.91 8.11 1.61
N ALA A 26 6.42 9.34 1.56
CA ALA A 26 7.80 9.68 1.93
C ALA A 26 8.11 9.47 3.42
N THR A 27 7.09 9.34 4.29
CA THR A 27 7.29 9.12 5.73
C THR A 27 7.63 7.68 6.10
N VAL A 28 7.64 6.74 5.14
CA VAL A 28 8.05 5.36 5.41
C VAL A 28 9.53 5.19 5.08
N TYR A 29 10.39 5.11 6.10
CA TYR A 29 11.79 4.77 5.90
C TYR A 29 11.92 3.34 5.36
N TYR A 30 12.73 3.17 4.32
CA TYR A 30 13.05 1.87 3.76
C TYR A 30 14.34 1.97 2.94
N ASP A 31 15.37 1.25 3.37
CA ASP A 31 16.57 0.96 2.58
C ASP A 31 16.60 -0.54 2.31
N ARG A 32 16.56 -0.94 1.04
CA ARG A 32 16.49 -2.36 0.65
C ARG A 32 17.63 -3.21 1.23
N ALA A 33 18.84 -2.67 1.34
CA ALA A 33 20.00 -3.40 1.82
C ALA A 33 20.01 -3.53 3.35
N GLN A 34 19.54 -2.50 4.05
CA GLN A 34 19.57 -2.47 5.52
C GLN A 34 18.30 -3.05 6.17
N TYR A 35 17.17 -3.02 5.44
CA TYR A 35 15.85 -3.32 5.97
C TYR A 35 15.76 -4.65 6.72
N PRO A 36 16.23 -5.81 6.19
CA PRO A 36 16.18 -7.07 6.93
C PRO A 36 16.88 -6.99 8.29
N SER A 37 18.02 -6.31 8.36
CA SER A 37 18.82 -6.20 9.57
C SER A 37 18.18 -5.27 10.61
N ASP A 38 17.52 -4.20 10.18
CA ASP A 38 16.81 -3.28 11.07
C ASP A 38 15.51 -3.90 11.56
N LEU A 39 14.84 -4.66 10.69
CA LEU A 39 13.62 -5.34 11.02
C LEU A 39 13.81 -6.35 12.16
N VAL A 40 14.88 -7.16 12.14
CA VAL A 40 15.17 -8.14 13.19
C VAL A 40 15.51 -7.46 14.52
N LYS A 41 16.08 -6.24 14.52
CA LYS A 41 16.33 -5.47 15.74
C LYS A 41 15.03 -4.99 16.39
N ASP A 42 14.11 -4.48 15.57
CA ASP A 42 12.83 -3.94 16.04
C ASP A 42 11.82 -5.06 16.38
N PHE A 43 11.90 -6.18 15.67
CA PHE A 43 11.03 -7.35 15.82
C PHE A 43 11.87 -8.63 15.96
N PRO A 44 12.51 -8.87 17.12
CA PRO A 44 13.36 -10.05 17.33
C PRO A 44 12.60 -11.38 17.28
N GLY A 45 11.26 -11.35 17.30
CA GLY A 45 10.41 -12.53 17.12
C GLY A 45 10.31 -13.02 15.67
N ILE A 46 10.81 -12.28 14.69
CA ILE A 46 10.87 -12.73 13.28
C ILE A 46 12.10 -13.61 13.11
N THR A 47 11.90 -14.92 13.26
CA THR A 47 12.98 -15.92 13.15
C THR A 47 13.07 -16.56 11.77
N ASP A 48 11.96 -16.56 11.02
CA ASP A 48 11.90 -17.17 9.70
C ASP A 48 12.65 -16.34 8.66
N PRO A 49 13.32 -16.97 7.68
CA PRO A 49 13.95 -16.24 6.58
C PRO A 49 12.96 -15.38 5.80
N ILE A 50 13.34 -14.14 5.54
CA ILE A 50 12.57 -13.21 4.71
C ILE A 50 12.76 -13.60 3.24
N VAL A 51 11.67 -14.01 2.58
CA VAL A 51 11.67 -14.43 1.17
C VAL A 51 11.42 -13.26 0.22
N GLN A 52 10.66 -12.26 0.65
CA GLN A 52 10.39 -11.05 -0.11
C GLN A 52 10.16 -9.89 0.85
N HIS A 53 10.64 -8.70 0.50
CA HIS A 53 10.34 -7.49 1.23
C HIS A 53 10.30 -6.28 0.29
N GLY A 54 9.75 -5.20 0.79
CA GLY A 54 9.59 -3.97 0.02
C GLY A 54 8.76 -2.94 0.75
N ARG A 55 8.47 -1.86 0.04
CA ARG A 55 7.48 -0.88 0.44
C ARG A 55 6.10 -1.30 -0.05
N CYS A 56 5.07 -0.88 0.67
CA CYS A 56 3.70 -1.21 0.36
C CYS A 56 2.75 -0.07 0.66
N ALA A 57 1.58 -0.18 0.05
CA ALA A 57 0.39 0.53 0.44
C ALA A 57 -0.67 -0.52 0.77
N VAL A 58 -1.27 -0.41 1.95
CA VAL A 58 -2.28 -1.37 2.42
C VAL A 58 -3.56 -0.64 2.80
N VAL A 59 -4.69 -1.15 2.32
CA VAL A 59 -6.02 -0.76 2.79
C VAL A 59 -6.56 -1.89 3.65
N MET A 60 -6.90 -1.59 4.90
CA MET A 60 -7.46 -2.57 5.84
C MET A 60 -8.94 -2.29 6.09
N THR A 61 -9.78 -3.30 5.92
CA THR A 61 -11.23 -3.19 6.09
C THR A 61 -11.83 -4.48 6.64
N THR A 62 -13.14 -4.48 6.88
CA THR A 62 -13.91 -5.66 7.25
C THR A 62 -14.29 -6.45 5.98
N PRO A 63 -14.51 -7.78 6.06
CA PRO A 63 -14.83 -8.59 4.88
C PRO A 63 -16.08 -8.16 4.09
N ASN A 64 -16.98 -7.39 4.71
CA ASN A 64 -18.22 -6.91 4.08
C ASN A 64 -18.12 -5.48 3.55
N SER A 65 -16.94 -4.86 3.62
CA SER A 65 -16.69 -3.51 3.12
C SER A 65 -15.55 -3.53 2.13
N ASN A 66 -15.66 -2.72 1.08
CA ASN A 66 -14.60 -2.49 0.11
C ASN A 66 -13.85 -1.17 0.37
N THR A 67 -14.15 -0.48 1.48
CA THR A 67 -13.52 0.79 1.86
C THR A 67 -12.91 0.65 3.24
N GLY A 68 -11.67 1.08 3.42
CA GLY A 68 -10.91 0.84 4.64
C GLY A 68 -9.88 1.89 4.99
N ALA A 69 -9.25 1.73 6.15
CA ALA A 69 -8.14 2.58 6.57
C ALA A 69 -6.92 2.33 5.66
N TYR A 70 -6.30 3.41 5.20
CA TYR A 70 -5.19 3.34 4.25
C TYR A 70 -3.87 3.70 4.93
N TYR A 71 -2.86 2.85 4.72
CA TYR A 71 -1.54 3.01 5.33
C TYR A 71 -0.46 2.85 4.27
N PHE A 72 0.59 3.66 4.39
CA PHE A 72 1.87 3.40 3.75
C PHE A 72 2.74 2.59 4.70
N CYS A 73 3.40 1.58 4.16
CA CYS A 73 4.04 0.54 4.94
C CYS A 73 5.31 0.01 4.29
N THR A 74 6.06 -0.78 5.06
CA THR A 74 6.97 -1.80 4.57
C THR A 74 6.37 -3.17 4.83
N PHE A 75 6.84 -4.17 4.10
CA PHE A 75 6.46 -5.55 4.34
C PHE A 75 7.65 -6.49 4.32
N ALA A 76 7.51 -7.59 5.05
CA ALA A 76 8.39 -8.74 4.99
C ALA A 76 7.53 -10.00 4.92
N LEU A 77 7.67 -10.74 3.82
CA LEU A 77 7.09 -12.06 3.66
C LEU A 77 8.13 -13.10 4.11
N THR A 78 7.70 -14.03 4.97
CA THR A 78 8.50 -15.18 5.39
C THR A 78 7.90 -16.48 4.84
N ALA A 79 8.39 -17.62 5.33
CA ALA A 79 7.78 -18.91 5.04
C ALA A 79 6.31 -18.98 5.49
N ASN A 80 6.00 -18.42 6.67
CA ASN A 80 4.75 -18.65 7.39
C ASN A 80 3.87 -17.41 7.52
N ASP A 81 4.45 -16.21 7.47
CA ASP A 81 3.76 -14.97 7.81
C ASP A 81 4.08 -13.86 6.80
N LEU A 82 3.14 -12.93 6.65
CA LEU A 82 3.35 -11.64 6.01
C LEU A 82 3.27 -10.55 7.08
N TYR A 83 4.41 -9.95 7.38
CA TYR A 83 4.53 -8.81 8.27
C TYR A 83 4.30 -7.52 7.47
N VAL A 84 3.46 -6.63 7.99
CA VAL A 84 3.17 -5.31 7.44
C VAL A 84 3.42 -4.28 8.52
N MET A 85 4.31 -3.33 8.25
CA MET A 85 4.85 -2.42 9.25
C MET A 85 4.78 -0.98 8.78
N GLY A 86 4.44 -0.08 9.71
CA GLY A 86 4.57 1.36 9.54
C GLY A 86 5.94 1.81 10.01
N TRP A 87 6.30 3.05 9.69
CA TRP A 87 7.48 3.71 10.23
C TRP A 87 7.05 4.81 11.19
N ASN A 88 7.58 4.79 12.42
CA ASN A 88 7.39 5.89 13.35
C ASN A 88 8.65 6.77 13.37
N GLY A 89 8.58 7.91 12.68
CA GLY A 89 9.68 8.87 12.63
C GLY A 89 10.01 9.57 13.95
N LYS A 90 9.18 9.46 14.99
CA LYS A 90 9.48 10.01 16.33
C LYS A 90 10.35 9.07 17.14
N THR A 91 10.07 7.78 17.08
CA THR A 91 10.82 6.74 17.80
C THR A 91 11.92 6.12 16.95
N MET A 92 11.96 6.42 15.64
CA MET A 92 12.89 5.90 14.65
C MET A 92 12.86 4.37 14.57
N LYS A 93 11.65 3.80 14.62
CA LYS A 93 11.42 2.35 14.63
C LYS A 93 10.25 1.96 13.74
N TYR A 94 10.25 0.72 13.30
CA TYR A 94 9.10 0.10 12.65
C TYR A 94 8.03 -0.27 13.68
N GLU A 95 6.76 -0.07 13.33
CA GLU A 95 5.59 -0.43 14.16
C GLU A 95 4.72 -1.43 13.40
N SER A 96 4.18 -2.43 14.10
CA SER A 96 3.34 -3.44 13.45
C SER A 96 1.98 -2.83 13.09
N LEU A 97 1.64 -2.85 11.80
CA LEU A 97 0.30 -2.52 11.32
C LEU A 97 -0.55 -3.79 11.22
N ALA A 98 0.03 -4.85 10.68
CA ALA A 98 -0.58 -6.16 10.62
C ALA A 98 0.47 -7.26 10.57
N ASN A 99 0.20 -8.37 11.24
CA ASN A 99 0.84 -9.66 10.96
C ASN A 99 -0.24 -10.57 10.40
N VAL A 100 -0.06 -11.03 9.16
CA VAL A 100 -0.96 -11.95 8.48
C VAL A 100 -0.32 -13.34 8.49
N LYS A 101 -0.87 -14.24 9.30
CA LYS A 101 -0.46 -15.64 9.28
C LYS A 101 -0.99 -16.27 8.01
N LEU A 102 -0.13 -16.87 7.19
CA LEU A 102 -0.53 -17.41 5.90
C LEU A 102 -1.50 -18.59 6.06
N SER A 103 -1.40 -19.33 7.17
CA SER A 103 -2.36 -20.37 7.56
C SER A 103 -3.73 -19.84 7.97
N ALA A 104 -3.86 -18.56 8.33
CA ALA A 104 -5.12 -17.92 8.70
C ALA A 104 -5.86 -17.32 7.50
N LEU A 105 -5.23 -17.29 6.32
CA LEU A 105 -5.85 -16.80 5.09
C LEU A 105 -6.90 -17.79 4.59
N LYS A 106 -8.13 -17.31 4.44
CA LYS A 106 -9.23 -18.10 3.87
C LYS A 106 -9.15 -18.14 2.35
N LYS A 107 -8.90 -16.98 1.75
CA LYS A 107 -8.81 -16.79 0.31
C LYS A 107 -7.88 -15.62 -0.03
N ILE A 108 -7.25 -15.71 -1.19
CA ILE A 108 -6.54 -14.62 -1.84
C ILE A 108 -7.13 -14.35 -3.22
N SER A 109 -7.06 -13.11 -3.66
CA SER A 109 -7.34 -12.73 -5.04
C SER A 109 -6.40 -11.61 -5.47
N ILE A 110 -6.37 -11.32 -6.76
CA ILE A 110 -5.67 -10.16 -7.29
C ILE A 110 -6.66 -9.33 -8.12
N TRP A 111 -6.82 -8.08 -7.73
CA TRP A 111 -7.49 -7.09 -8.55
C TRP A 111 -6.50 -6.49 -9.53
N SER A 112 -6.95 -6.29 -10.77
CA SER A 112 -6.15 -5.66 -11.81
C SER A 112 -6.98 -4.66 -12.61
N PHE A 113 -6.40 -3.50 -12.86
CA PHE A 113 -6.95 -2.52 -13.81
C PHE A 113 -5.79 -1.77 -14.47
N PHE A 114 -5.68 -1.86 -15.79
CA PHE A 114 -4.56 -1.30 -16.52
C PHE A 114 -3.21 -1.83 -15.98
N ARG A 115 -2.36 -0.96 -15.42
CA ARG A 115 -1.08 -1.30 -14.78
C ARG A 115 -1.19 -1.46 -13.26
N ALA A 116 -2.30 -1.03 -12.67
CA ALA A 116 -2.53 -1.16 -11.24
C ALA A 116 -2.86 -2.60 -10.88
N ARG A 117 -2.26 -3.07 -9.80
CA ARG A 117 -2.49 -4.39 -9.21
C ARG A 117 -2.68 -4.23 -7.71
N GLN A 118 -3.56 -5.04 -7.14
CA GLN A 118 -3.78 -5.09 -5.70
C GLN A 118 -4.08 -6.53 -5.29
N VAL A 119 -3.24 -7.10 -4.45
CA VAL A 119 -3.50 -8.41 -3.82
C VAL A 119 -4.53 -8.22 -2.73
N GLN A 120 -5.54 -9.07 -2.67
CA GLN A 120 -6.57 -9.04 -1.64
C GLN A 120 -6.42 -10.26 -0.75
N LEU A 121 -6.14 -10.02 0.52
CA LEU A 121 -5.91 -11.05 1.52
C LEU A 121 -7.14 -11.09 2.44
N THR A 122 -7.87 -12.20 2.43
CA THR A 122 -9.07 -12.36 3.26
C THR A 122 -8.79 -13.27 4.45
N GLU A 123 -8.91 -12.72 5.65
CA GLU A 123 -8.92 -13.45 6.92
C GLU A 123 -10.34 -13.54 7.47
N SER A 124 -10.49 -14.19 8.64
CA SER A 124 -11.80 -14.31 9.30
C SER A 124 -12.45 -12.97 9.65
N GLN A 125 -11.66 -11.98 10.06
CA GLN A 125 -12.16 -10.72 10.61
C GLN A 125 -11.81 -9.48 9.78
N ARG A 126 -10.90 -9.62 8.81
CA ARG A 126 -10.38 -8.50 8.04
C ARG A 126 -10.10 -8.89 6.60
N LEU A 127 -10.15 -7.88 5.74
CA LEU A 127 -9.79 -7.93 4.34
C LEU A 127 -8.71 -6.87 4.12
N LEU A 128 -7.58 -7.26 3.52
CA LEU A 128 -6.47 -6.37 3.24
C LEU A 128 -6.29 -6.24 1.73
N GLY A 129 -6.37 -5.00 1.22
CA GLY A 129 -5.98 -4.66 -0.14
C GLY A 129 -4.53 -4.19 -0.14
N PHE A 130 -3.64 -5.01 -0.68
CA PHE A 130 -2.20 -4.86 -0.59
C PHE A 130 -1.60 -4.57 -1.97
N SER A 131 -0.84 -3.49 -2.08
CA SER A 131 -0.09 -3.14 -3.29
C SER A 131 1.37 -2.89 -2.92
N VAL A 132 2.30 -3.48 -3.66
CA VAL A 132 3.73 -3.20 -3.52
C VAL A 132 4.01 -1.86 -4.20
N THR A 133 4.88 -1.05 -3.61
CA THR A 133 5.37 0.19 -4.22
C THR A 133 6.84 0.04 -4.56
N ILE A 134 7.31 0.82 -5.52
CA ILE A 134 8.75 0.94 -5.79
C ILE A 134 9.50 1.49 -4.57
N ASP A 135 10.82 1.30 -4.52
CA ASP A 135 11.64 1.61 -3.35
C ASP A 135 11.65 3.09 -2.98
N ASP A 136 11.53 3.99 -3.96
CA ASP A 136 11.40 5.44 -3.71
C ASP A 136 10.01 5.82 -3.13
N GLY A 137 9.03 4.91 -3.21
CA GLY A 137 7.66 5.10 -2.74
C GLY A 137 6.80 5.97 -3.67
N GLY A 138 7.28 6.33 -4.86
CA GLY A 138 6.57 7.21 -5.79
C GLY A 138 5.29 6.60 -6.34
N TYR A 139 5.34 5.31 -6.74
CA TYR A 139 4.26 4.65 -7.46
C TYR A 139 4.08 3.19 -7.05
N ASP A 140 2.92 2.62 -7.39
CA ASP A 140 2.65 1.20 -7.16
C ASP A 140 3.40 0.36 -8.21
N ASP A 141 4.15 -0.64 -7.75
CA ASP A 141 4.84 -1.62 -8.59
C ASP A 141 3.90 -2.80 -8.85
N GLY A 142 3.19 -2.73 -9.98
CA GLY A 142 2.26 -3.78 -10.39
C GLY A 142 2.93 -5.15 -10.56
N ALA A 143 4.18 -5.19 -11.07
CA ALA A 143 4.90 -6.43 -11.29
C ALA A 143 5.41 -7.05 -9.99
N ALA A 144 5.85 -6.24 -9.02
CA ALA A 144 6.19 -6.75 -7.70
C ALA A 144 4.96 -7.20 -6.91
N THR A 145 3.82 -6.52 -7.09
CA THR A 145 2.53 -6.92 -6.52
C THR A 145 2.07 -8.28 -7.07
N GLU A 146 2.19 -8.50 -8.37
CA GLU A 146 1.89 -9.78 -9.01
C GLU A 146 2.85 -10.89 -8.56
N ARG A 147 4.16 -10.59 -8.44
CA ARG A 147 5.14 -11.53 -7.87
C ARG A 147 4.79 -11.94 -6.43
N LEU A 148 4.33 -11.00 -5.61
CA LEU A 148 3.85 -11.30 -4.26
C LEU A 148 2.63 -12.24 -4.31
N PHE A 149 1.66 -11.96 -5.18
CA PHE A 149 0.50 -12.83 -5.36
C PHE A 149 0.88 -14.25 -5.78
N GLU A 150 1.74 -14.41 -6.78
CA GLU A 150 2.17 -15.74 -7.24
C GLU A 150 2.97 -16.47 -6.15
N THR A 151 3.75 -15.75 -5.33
CA THR A 151 4.45 -16.33 -4.18
C THR A 151 3.46 -16.84 -3.12
N LEU A 152 2.39 -16.09 -2.84
CA LEU A 152 1.34 -16.51 -1.90
C LEU A 152 0.53 -17.69 -2.44
N LYS A 153 0.18 -17.65 -3.73
CA LYS A 153 -0.50 -18.75 -4.43
C LYS A 153 0.31 -20.05 -4.39
N GLY A 154 1.63 -19.96 -4.55
CA GLY A 154 2.55 -21.10 -4.41
C GLY A 154 2.56 -21.76 -3.03
N LYS A 155 1.98 -21.11 -2.00
CA LYS A 155 1.86 -21.65 -0.63
C LYS A 155 0.53 -22.40 -0.37
N GLY A 156 -0.27 -22.63 -1.41
CA GLY A 156 -1.49 -23.46 -1.32
C GLY A 156 -2.72 -22.75 -0.75
N ILE A 157 -2.72 -21.41 -0.70
CA ILE A 157 -3.89 -20.64 -0.26
C ILE A 157 -4.95 -20.64 -1.36
N THR A 158 -6.23 -20.77 -1.00
CA THR A 158 -7.35 -20.76 -1.94
C THR A 158 -7.38 -19.46 -2.76
N VAL A 159 -7.32 -19.57 -4.08
CA VAL A 159 -7.42 -18.43 -5.00
C VAL A 159 -8.87 -18.27 -5.46
N VAL A 160 -9.38 -17.04 -5.41
CA VAL A 160 -10.71 -16.68 -5.92
C VAL A 160 -10.63 -15.50 -6.88
N GLU A 161 -11.69 -15.25 -7.63
CA GLU A 161 -11.84 -14.02 -8.40
C GLU A 161 -12.00 -12.80 -7.49
N SER A 162 -11.47 -11.66 -7.92
CA SER A 162 -11.60 -10.40 -7.17
C SER A 162 -12.96 -9.76 -7.40
N GLU A 163 -13.60 -9.33 -6.32
CA GLU A 163 -14.89 -8.61 -6.33
C GLU A 163 -14.72 -7.11 -6.64
N GLY A 164 -13.49 -6.66 -6.92
CA GLY A 164 -13.16 -5.26 -7.21
C GLY A 164 -12.18 -4.66 -6.20
N GLN A 165 -11.60 -3.50 -6.55
CA GLN A 165 -10.58 -2.84 -5.74
C GLN A 165 -11.07 -2.49 -4.33
N ILE A 166 -10.24 -2.74 -3.33
CA ILE A 166 -10.43 -2.21 -1.98
C ILE A 166 -9.86 -0.80 -1.94
N LYS A 167 -10.68 0.17 -1.54
CA LYS A 167 -10.43 1.59 -1.70
C LYS A 167 -10.10 2.27 -0.37
N PRO A 168 -9.20 3.27 -0.37
CA PRO A 168 -9.06 4.18 0.76
C PRO A 168 -10.38 4.95 0.98
N PRO A 169 -10.59 5.55 2.16
CA PRO A 169 -11.75 6.39 2.36
C PRO A 169 -11.66 7.61 1.42
N PRO A 170 -12.81 8.13 0.96
CA PRO A 170 -12.81 9.34 0.15
C PRO A 170 -12.10 10.47 0.92
N ALA A 171 -11.31 11.27 0.21
CA ALA A 171 -10.66 12.43 0.81
C ALA A 171 -11.72 13.35 1.45
N PRO A 172 -11.42 14.02 2.58
CA PRO A 172 -12.34 14.98 3.16
C PRO A 172 -12.71 16.03 2.12
N ALA A 173 -14.00 16.31 1.97
CA ALA A 173 -14.46 17.35 1.07
C ALA A 173 -13.81 18.68 1.46
N PRO A 174 -13.38 19.53 0.49
CA PRO A 174 -12.78 20.80 0.80
C PRO A 174 -13.76 21.65 1.63
N MET A 175 -13.40 21.92 2.88
CA MET A 175 -14.12 22.88 3.71
C MET A 175 -13.78 24.28 3.22
N PHE A 176 -14.74 24.95 2.59
CA PHE A 176 -14.64 26.38 2.30
C PHE A 176 -14.97 27.16 3.57
N ILE A 177 -13.95 27.70 4.24
CA ILE A 177 -14.12 28.62 5.37
C ILE A 177 -14.05 30.05 4.81
N PRO A 178 -15.17 30.80 4.71
CA PRO A 178 -15.12 32.17 4.25
C PRO A 178 -14.40 33.05 5.28
N ILE A 179 -13.32 33.72 4.86
CA ILE A 179 -12.68 34.76 5.65
C ILE A 179 -13.42 36.06 5.40
N ILE A 180 -14.21 36.52 6.38
CA ILE A 180 -14.85 37.84 6.34
C ILE A 180 -13.86 38.84 6.94
N ILE A 181 -13.31 39.72 6.11
CA ILE A 181 -12.46 40.84 6.55
C ILE A 181 -13.39 42.03 6.82
N PRO A 182 -13.60 42.46 8.07
CA PRO A 182 -14.36 43.67 8.37
C PRO A 182 -13.61 44.91 7.87
N LYS A 183 -14.36 45.88 7.34
CA LYS A 183 -13.85 47.20 6.91
C LYS A 183 -13.55 48.11 8.08
#